data_AF-A0A923WIT5-F1
#
_entry.id   AF-A0A923WIT5-F1
#
_cell.length_a   1.000
_cell.length_b   1.000
_cell.length_c   1.000
_cell.angle_alpha   90.00
_cell.angle_beta   90.00
_cell.angle_gamma   90.00
#
_symmetry.space_group_name_H-M   'P 1'
#
loop_
_entity.id
_entity.type
_entity.pdbx_description
1 polymer ?
#
loop_
_entity_poly.entity_id
_entity_poly.type
_entity_poly.pdbx_seq_one_letter_code
_entity_poly.pdbx_strand_id
1 'polypeptide(L)'
;MLTETYTLVALSVEQANVRVSLLSLQQSLYTNWIQQCTLTTGQVDYACDSLQRLYDSWNWRKLEQFLIPAVQGATKEADQLLLELDRLNLAAAEAMGAIAGRFSGLSVDSALHVSEFCESVDTFFKALLQRLTREEQELLPVARSVITGEAWFSIANKMLAHDAYVQELRPTRVVAGPSQASANDCLPEQRASKAMLVR
;
A
#
# COMPACT_ATOMS: atom_id res chain seq x y z
N MET A 1 25.68 -14.47 -7.24
CA MET A 1 26.19 -13.44 -8.19
C MET A 1 25.88 -12.05 -7.63
N LEU A 2 26.52 -10.95 -8.06
CA LEU A 2 26.20 -9.61 -7.51
C LEU A 2 24.76 -9.17 -7.79
N THR A 3 24.25 -9.40 -9.00
CA THR A 3 22.88 -9.03 -9.40
C THR A 3 21.81 -9.68 -8.53
N GLU A 4 21.92 -10.98 -8.28
CA GLU A 4 21.09 -11.74 -7.33
C GLU A 4 21.04 -11.06 -5.95
N THR A 5 22.20 -10.73 -5.38
CA THR A 5 22.26 -10.08 -4.07
C THR A 5 21.54 -8.73 -4.06
N TYR A 6 21.77 -7.88 -5.07
CA TYR A 6 21.10 -6.58 -5.15
C TYR A 6 19.60 -6.70 -5.36
N THR A 7 19.16 -7.64 -6.21
CA THR A 7 17.74 -7.93 -6.43
C THR A 7 17.05 -8.38 -5.15
N LEU A 8 17.66 -9.32 -4.42
CA LEU A 8 17.12 -9.79 -3.14
C LEU A 8 17.04 -8.67 -2.10
N VAL A 9 18.08 -7.85 -1.97
CA VAL A 9 18.05 -6.68 -1.05
C VAL A 9 16.94 -5.70 -1.44
N ALA A 10 16.76 -5.41 -2.73
CA ALA A 10 15.69 -4.53 -3.19
C ALA A 10 14.29 -5.09 -2.84
N LEU A 11 14.09 -6.39 -2.98
CA LEU A 11 12.85 -7.07 -2.60
C LEU A 11 12.64 -7.04 -1.08
N SER A 12 13.68 -7.29 -0.27
CA SER A 12 13.59 -7.20 1.19
C SER A 12 13.24 -5.77 1.66
N VAL A 13 13.77 -4.74 1.00
CA VAL A 13 13.41 -3.34 1.29
C VAL A 13 11.95 -3.05 0.95
N GLU A 14 11.46 -3.51 -0.21
CA GLU A 14 10.04 -3.42 -0.57
C GLU A 14 9.15 -4.10 0.48
N GLN A 15 9.49 -5.33 0.89
CA GLN A 15 8.76 -6.06 1.93
C GLN A 15 8.75 -5.33 3.27
N ALA A 16 9.88 -4.79 3.71
CA ALA A 16 9.97 -4.00 4.94
C ALA A 16 9.03 -2.78 4.89
N ASN A 17 8.98 -2.08 3.76
CA ASN A 17 8.09 -0.94 3.57
C ASN A 17 6.60 -1.34 3.60
N VAL A 18 6.24 -2.46 2.97
CA VAL A 18 4.87 -3.01 3.01
C VAL A 18 4.50 -3.42 4.44
N ARG A 19 5.40 -4.09 5.16
CA ARG A 19 5.21 -4.48 6.57
C ARG A 19 4.96 -3.27 7.46
N VAL A 20 5.78 -2.22 7.32
CA VAL A 20 5.60 -0.97 8.07
C VAL A 20 4.25 -0.31 7.75
N SER A 21 3.86 -0.29 6.47
CA SER A 21 2.57 0.27 6.04
C SER A 21 1.38 -0.49 6.63
N LEU A 22 1.42 -1.83 6.60
CA LEU A 22 0.41 -2.70 7.22
C LEU A 22 0.28 -2.44 8.72
N LEU A 23 1.40 -2.47 9.45
CA LEU A 23 1.41 -2.26 10.90
C LEU A 23 0.94 -0.85 11.28
N SER A 24 1.30 0.17 10.49
CA SER A 24 0.87 1.54 10.72
C SER A 24 -0.64 1.69 10.52
N LEU A 25 -1.19 1.08 9.47
CA LEU A 25 -2.64 1.07 9.26
C LEU A 25 -3.34 0.31 10.39
N GLN A 26 -2.87 -0.89 10.72
CA GLN A 26 -3.42 -1.69 11.82
C GLN A 26 -3.46 -0.89 13.13
N GLN A 27 -2.34 -0.25 13.49
CA GLN A 27 -2.26 0.60 14.69
C GLN A 27 -3.23 1.78 14.63
N SER A 28 -3.32 2.45 13.48
CA SER A 28 -4.25 3.58 13.28
C SER A 28 -5.70 3.13 13.49
N LEU A 29 -6.10 2.01 12.91
CA LEU A 29 -7.45 1.48 13.03
C LEU A 29 -7.78 1.10 14.48
N TYR A 30 -6.90 0.35 15.16
CA TYR A 30 -7.12 -0.02 16.56
C TYR A 30 -7.17 1.17 17.51
N THR A 31 -6.29 2.15 17.35
CA THR A 31 -6.28 3.34 18.21
C THR A 31 -7.63 4.07 18.16
N ASN A 32 -8.31 4.01 17.00
CA ASN A 32 -9.60 4.63 16.81
C ASN A 32 -10.79 3.78 17.30
N TRP A 33 -10.66 2.45 17.40
CA TRP A 33 -11.82 1.56 17.62
C TRP A 33 -11.81 0.74 18.92
N ILE A 34 -10.64 0.52 19.55
CA ILE A 34 -10.49 -0.42 20.68
C ILE A 34 -11.38 -0.14 21.89
N GLN A 35 -11.94 1.07 22.00
CA GLN A 35 -12.79 1.47 23.13
C GLN A 35 -14.24 1.79 22.72
N GLN A 36 -14.60 1.60 21.45
CA GLN A 36 -15.90 2.02 20.94
C GLN A 36 -16.90 0.86 20.98
N CYS A 37 -18.08 1.11 21.57
CA CYS A 37 -19.20 0.16 21.55
C CYS A 37 -20.02 0.23 20.25
N THR A 38 -19.80 1.28 19.46
CA THR A 38 -20.50 1.57 18.19
C THR A 38 -19.51 2.18 17.21
N LEU A 39 -19.58 1.83 15.92
CA LEU A 39 -18.81 2.49 14.86
C LEU A 39 -19.76 3.25 13.93
N THR A 40 -19.41 4.49 13.63
CA THR A 40 -20.13 5.29 12.62
C THR A 40 -19.88 4.72 11.23
N THR A 41 -20.84 4.90 10.32
CA THR A 41 -20.71 4.47 8.91
C THR A 41 -19.42 4.99 8.27
N GLY A 42 -19.05 6.25 8.52
CA GLY A 42 -17.82 6.83 7.97
C GLY A 42 -16.54 6.15 8.48
N GLN A 43 -16.51 5.65 9.71
CA GLN A 43 -15.35 4.88 10.22
C GLN A 43 -15.26 3.51 9.57
N VAL A 44 -16.40 2.86 9.35
CA VAL A 44 -16.49 1.54 8.70
C VAL A 44 -16.10 1.66 7.22
N ASP A 45 -16.61 2.66 6.51
CA ASP A 45 -16.26 2.89 5.10
C ASP A 45 -14.78 3.25 4.95
N TYR A 46 -14.24 4.12 5.82
CA TYR A 46 -12.81 4.43 5.84
C TYR A 46 -11.96 3.17 6.03
N ALA A 47 -12.37 2.27 6.93
CA ALA A 47 -11.70 0.99 7.14
C ALA A 47 -11.70 0.15 5.86
N CYS A 48 -12.88 -0.09 5.30
CA CYS A 48 -13.08 -0.91 4.12
C CYS A 48 -12.25 -0.38 2.95
N ASP A 49 -12.32 0.92 2.69
CA ASP A 49 -11.58 1.58 1.61
C ASP A 49 -10.06 1.51 1.83
N SER A 50 -9.60 1.61 3.07
CA SER A 50 -8.17 1.54 3.39
C SER A 50 -7.63 0.13 3.25
N LEU A 51 -8.38 -0.87 3.71
CA LEU A 51 -8.01 -2.28 3.58
C LEU A 51 -8.07 -2.74 2.11
N GLN A 52 -9.10 -2.32 1.36
CA GLN A 52 -9.25 -2.62 -0.06
C GLN A 52 -8.09 -2.04 -0.87
N ARG A 53 -7.75 -0.75 -0.68
CA ARG A 53 -6.60 -0.12 -1.36
C ARG A 53 -5.29 -0.85 -1.06
N LEU A 54 -5.12 -1.30 0.17
CA LEU A 54 -3.93 -2.08 0.54
C LEU A 54 -3.92 -3.42 -0.21
N TYR A 55 -5.04 -4.14 -0.22
CA TYR A 55 -5.17 -5.44 -0.88
C TYR A 55 -5.00 -5.34 -2.40
N ASP A 56 -5.58 -4.33 -3.05
CA ASP A 56 -5.44 -4.11 -4.49
C ASP A 56 -3.99 -3.82 -4.92
N SER A 57 -3.22 -3.17 -4.04
CA SER A 57 -1.80 -2.91 -4.28
C SER A 57 -0.93 -4.16 -4.19
N TRP A 58 -1.45 -5.26 -3.64
CA TRP A 58 -0.67 -6.47 -3.37
C TRP A 58 -0.13 -7.11 -4.65
N ASN A 59 -0.96 -7.21 -5.69
CA ASN A 59 -0.60 -7.80 -6.98
C ASN A 59 0.43 -6.97 -7.76
N TRP A 60 0.61 -5.70 -7.39
CA TRP A 60 1.57 -4.81 -8.04
C TRP A 60 2.99 -4.97 -7.49
N ARG A 61 3.19 -5.67 -6.37
CA ARG A 61 4.52 -5.87 -5.79
C ARG A 61 5.44 -6.61 -6.74
N LYS A 62 6.73 -6.25 -6.76
CA LYS A 62 7.72 -6.90 -7.64
C LYS A 62 7.86 -8.40 -7.34
N LEU A 63 7.67 -8.77 -6.08
CA LEU A 63 7.66 -10.15 -5.65
C LEU A 63 6.58 -10.97 -6.39
N GLU A 64 5.35 -10.45 -6.49
CA GLU A 64 4.26 -11.12 -7.21
C GLU A 64 4.51 -11.15 -8.72
N GLN A 65 5.01 -10.05 -9.28
CA GLN A 65 5.15 -9.93 -10.75
C GLN A 65 6.34 -10.69 -11.32
N PHE A 66 7.42 -10.83 -10.57
CA PHE A 66 8.70 -11.30 -11.11
C PHE A 66 9.30 -12.47 -10.36
N LEU A 67 9.18 -12.50 -9.03
CA LEU A 67 9.82 -13.54 -8.23
C LEU A 67 9.00 -14.84 -8.20
N ILE A 68 7.72 -14.75 -7.84
CA ILE A 68 6.82 -15.93 -7.78
C ILE A 68 6.81 -16.69 -9.12
N PRO A 69 6.64 -16.04 -10.28
CA PRO A 69 6.65 -16.74 -11.56
C PRO A 69 8.00 -17.40 -11.89
N ALA A 70 9.12 -16.87 -11.38
CA ALA A 70 10.44 -17.44 -11.61
C ALA A 70 10.74 -18.65 -10.71
N VAL A 71 10.06 -18.76 -9.57
CA VAL A 71 10.17 -19.87 -8.63
C VAL A 71 9.20 -21.00 -8.96
N GLN A 72 8.09 -20.68 -9.62
CA GLN A 72 7.04 -21.64 -9.97
C GLN A 72 7.58 -22.79 -10.83
N GLY A 73 7.26 -24.02 -10.45
CA GLY A 73 7.68 -25.25 -11.13
C GLY A 73 9.17 -25.58 -10.98
N ALA A 74 9.94 -24.81 -10.21
CA ALA A 74 11.37 -25.06 -10.04
C ALA A 74 11.64 -26.29 -9.18
N THR A 75 10.88 -26.48 -8.09
CA THR A 75 10.88 -27.67 -7.26
C THR A 75 9.50 -27.91 -6.63
N LYS A 76 9.24 -29.14 -6.16
CA LYS A 76 7.98 -29.46 -5.47
C LYS A 76 7.83 -28.70 -4.17
N GLU A 77 8.92 -28.50 -3.45
CA GLU A 77 8.96 -27.77 -2.18
C GLU A 77 8.65 -26.29 -2.41
N ALA A 78 9.18 -25.71 -3.49
CA ALA A 78 8.87 -24.34 -3.89
C ALA A 78 7.38 -24.20 -4.24
N ASP A 79 6.82 -25.11 -5.03
CA ASP A 79 5.39 -25.09 -5.38
C ASP A 79 4.48 -25.25 -4.15
N GLN A 80 4.86 -26.08 -3.18
CA GLN A 80 4.13 -26.20 -1.91
C GLN A 80 4.14 -24.90 -1.12
N LEU A 81 5.29 -24.23 -1.03
CA LEU A 81 5.38 -22.92 -0.38
C LEU A 81 4.49 -21.90 -1.09
N LEU A 82 4.52 -21.85 -2.43
CA LEU A 82 3.66 -20.93 -3.20
C LEU A 82 2.17 -21.17 -2.94
N LEU A 83 1.72 -22.43 -2.89
CA LEU A 83 0.35 -22.77 -2.52
C LEU A 83 -0.03 -22.30 -1.12
N GLU A 84 0.90 -22.33 -0.17
CA GLU A 84 0.66 -21.84 1.18
C GLU A 84 0.61 -20.31 1.25
N LEU A 85 1.41 -19.60 0.44
CA LEU A 85 1.30 -18.15 0.28
C LEU A 85 -0.04 -17.76 -0.35
N ASP A 86 -0.51 -18.51 -1.34
CA ASP A 86 -1.81 -18.31 -1.97
C ASP A 86 -2.97 -18.55 -1.00
N ARG A 87 -2.86 -19.55 -0.11
CA ARG A 87 -3.85 -19.76 0.96
C ARG A 87 -3.91 -18.60 1.94
N LEU A 88 -2.78 -18.03 2.31
CA LEU A 88 -2.74 -16.84 3.17
C LEU A 88 -3.37 -15.63 2.46
N ASN A 89 -3.15 -15.50 1.14
CA ASN A 89 -3.82 -14.47 0.35
C ASN A 89 -5.33 -14.65 0.30
N LEU A 90 -5.78 -15.88 0.08
CA LEU A 90 -7.19 -16.23 0.04
C LEU A 90 -7.86 -15.95 1.39
N ALA A 91 -7.21 -16.30 2.51
CA ALA A 91 -7.71 -15.97 3.85
C ALA A 91 -7.87 -14.46 4.07
N ALA A 92 -6.93 -13.65 3.57
CA ALA A 92 -7.06 -12.19 3.58
C ALA A 92 -8.24 -11.72 2.71
N ALA A 93 -8.41 -12.29 1.51
CA ALA A 93 -9.52 -11.98 0.61
C ALA A 93 -10.89 -12.33 1.21
N GLU A 94 -10.99 -13.49 1.87
CA GLU A 94 -12.20 -13.95 2.56
C GLU A 94 -12.55 -13.04 3.73
N ALA A 95 -11.55 -12.64 4.53
CA ALA A 95 -11.74 -11.67 5.59
C ALA A 95 -12.25 -10.31 5.05
N MET A 96 -11.69 -9.83 3.93
CA MET A 96 -12.17 -8.64 3.24
C MET A 96 -13.61 -8.79 2.74
N GLY A 97 -13.94 -9.94 2.15
CA GLY A 97 -15.30 -10.25 1.69
C GLY A 97 -16.31 -10.28 2.85
N ALA A 98 -15.92 -10.82 4.00
CA ALA A 98 -16.73 -10.81 5.20
C ALA A 98 -16.96 -9.39 5.73
N ILE A 99 -15.92 -8.55 5.73
CA ILE A 99 -16.03 -7.14 6.13
C ILE A 99 -16.98 -6.38 5.19
N ALA A 100 -16.72 -6.45 3.89
CA ALA A 100 -17.49 -5.73 2.88
C ALA A 100 -18.96 -6.19 2.85
N GLY A 101 -19.21 -7.50 2.87
CA GLY A 101 -20.56 -8.06 2.79
C GLY A 101 -21.42 -7.82 4.02
N ARG A 102 -20.82 -7.68 5.22
CA ARG A 102 -21.56 -7.53 6.48
C ARG A 102 -21.66 -6.08 6.97
N PHE A 103 -20.70 -5.22 6.63
CA PHE A 103 -20.56 -3.92 7.29
C PHE A 103 -20.46 -2.73 6.34
N SER A 104 -20.15 -2.91 5.06
CA SER A 104 -20.00 -1.77 4.13
C SER A 104 -21.29 -0.96 4.00
N GLY A 105 -21.19 0.37 4.13
CA GLY A 105 -22.34 1.27 4.05
C GLY A 105 -23.30 1.22 5.24
N LEU A 106 -22.93 0.52 6.33
CA LEU A 106 -23.75 0.38 7.54
C LEU A 106 -23.03 0.97 8.76
N SER A 107 -23.81 1.51 9.71
CA SER A 107 -23.33 1.74 11.08
C SER A 107 -23.28 0.43 11.85
N VAL A 108 -22.31 0.32 12.75
CA VAL A 108 -22.18 -0.85 13.63
C VAL A 108 -22.63 -0.46 15.02
N ASP A 109 -23.90 -0.74 15.32
CA ASP A 109 -24.58 -0.16 16.50
C ASP A 109 -24.61 -1.10 17.73
N SER A 110 -23.83 -2.18 17.71
CA SER A 110 -23.74 -3.16 18.80
C SER A 110 -22.30 -3.57 19.05
N ALA A 111 -21.94 -3.67 20.34
CA ALA A 111 -20.60 -4.12 20.76
C ALA A 111 -20.25 -5.51 20.22
N LEU A 112 -21.23 -6.39 20.03
CA LEU A 112 -21.02 -7.70 19.40
C LEU A 112 -20.57 -7.54 17.94
N HIS A 113 -21.28 -6.72 17.16
CA HIS A 113 -20.94 -6.47 15.76
C HIS A 113 -19.62 -5.70 15.62
N VAL A 114 -19.27 -4.80 16.54
CA VAL A 114 -17.95 -4.15 16.58
C VAL A 114 -16.85 -5.21 16.82
N SER A 115 -17.08 -6.16 17.72
CA SER A 115 -16.14 -7.25 17.98
C SER A 115 -15.93 -8.12 16.74
N GLU A 116 -17.00 -8.52 16.05
CA GLU A 116 -16.92 -9.32 14.82
C GLU A 116 -16.22 -8.58 13.67
N PHE A 117 -16.47 -7.27 13.55
CA PHE A 117 -15.78 -6.41 12.60
C PHE A 117 -14.28 -6.37 12.89
N CYS A 118 -13.90 -6.09 14.14
CA CYS A 118 -12.50 -6.09 14.58
C CYS A 118 -11.85 -7.47 14.34
N GLU A 119 -12.51 -8.58 14.67
CA GLU A 119 -11.97 -9.93 14.43
C GLU A 119 -11.72 -10.22 12.95
N SER A 120 -12.59 -9.73 12.06
CA SER A 120 -12.39 -9.88 10.62
C SER A 120 -11.20 -9.05 10.14
N VAL A 121 -11.05 -7.82 10.65
CA VAL A 121 -9.89 -6.96 10.38
C VAL A 121 -8.59 -7.58 10.91
N ASP A 122 -8.61 -8.16 12.11
CA ASP A 122 -7.48 -8.90 12.68
C ASP A 122 -7.07 -10.06 11.79
N THR A 123 -8.04 -10.82 11.29
CA THR A 123 -7.81 -11.98 10.42
C THR A 123 -7.13 -11.55 9.13
N PHE A 124 -7.57 -10.45 8.52
CA PHE A 124 -6.93 -9.84 7.35
C PHE A 124 -5.45 -9.49 7.62
N PHE A 125 -5.18 -8.72 8.68
CA PHE A 125 -3.80 -8.32 8.99
C PHE A 125 -2.90 -9.51 9.33
N LYS A 126 -3.41 -10.47 10.13
CA LYS A 126 -2.66 -11.68 10.50
C LYS A 126 -2.26 -12.48 9.26
N ALA A 127 -3.18 -12.68 8.32
CA ALA A 127 -2.92 -13.43 7.09
C ALA A 127 -1.83 -12.76 6.23
N LEU A 128 -1.91 -11.45 6.00
CA LEU A 128 -0.91 -10.73 5.20
C LEU A 128 0.45 -10.62 5.90
N LEU A 129 0.49 -10.37 7.21
CA LEU A 129 1.74 -10.33 7.97
C LEU A 129 2.43 -11.70 8.03
N GLN A 130 1.65 -12.78 8.13
CA GLN A 130 2.17 -14.14 8.03
C GLN A 130 2.71 -14.40 6.62
N ARG A 131 2.00 -13.97 5.56
CA ARG A 131 2.48 -14.09 4.18
C ARG A 131 3.83 -13.40 4.00
N LEU A 132 3.97 -12.14 4.44
CA LEU A 132 5.25 -11.41 4.37
C LEU A 132 6.38 -12.13 5.11
N THR A 133 6.08 -12.71 6.26
CA THR A 133 7.08 -13.41 7.07
C THR A 133 7.59 -14.65 6.36
N ARG A 134 6.70 -15.42 5.72
CA ARG A 134 7.10 -16.60 4.93
C ARG A 134 7.80 -16.23 3.64
N GLU A 135 7.37 -15.16 2.98
CA GLU A 135 8.08 -14.66 1.81
C GLU A 135 9.55 -14.32 2.16
N GLU A 136 9.78 -13.62 3.27
CA GLU A 136 11.13 -13.23 3.70
C GLU A 136 11.97 -14.41 4.20
N GLN A 137 11.40 -15.28 5.03
CA GLN A 137 12.12 -16.37 5.72
C GLN A 137 12.29 -17.63 4.87
N GLU A 138 11.41 -17.86 3.90
CA GLU A 138 11.37 -19.11 3.13
C GLU A 138 11.47 -18.85 1.62
N LEU A 139 10.64 -17.95 1.07
CA LEU A 139 10.60 -17.74 -0.38
C LEU A 139 11.89 -17.13 -0.91
N LEU A 140 12.45 -16.10 -0.26
CA LEU A 140 13.71 -15.48 -0.70
C LEU A 140 14.87 -16.49 -0.67
N PRO A 141 15.07 -17.30 0.40
CA PRO A 141 16.05 -18.38 0.38
C PRO A 141 15.83 -19.43 -0.71
N VAL A 142 14.58 -19.85 -0.95
CA VAL A 142 14.24 -20.80 -2.03
C VAL A 142 14.56 -20.19 -3.38
N ALA A 143 14.12 -18.96 -3.65
CA ALA A 143 14.41 -18.26 -4.89
C ALA A 143 15.92 -18.20 -5.16
N ARG A 144 16.71 -17.93 -4.12
CA ARG A 144 18.16 -17.90 -4.19
C ARG A 144 18.78 -19.22 -4.66
N SER A 145 18.24 -20.35 -4.21
CA SER A 145 18.79 -21.67 -4.54
C SER A 145 18.34 -22.20 -5.90
N VAL A 146 17.13 -21.84 -6.35
CA VAL A 146 16.53 -22.41 -7.57
C VAL A 146 16.70 -21.54 -8.81
N ILE A 147 16.84 -20.21 -8.66
CA ILE A 147 16.96 -19.28 -9.80
C ILE A 147 18.43 -19.18 -10.25
N THR A 148 18.66 -19.36 -11.54
CA THR A 148 19.99 -19.26 -12.15
C THR A 148 20.45 -17.80 -12.31
N GLY A 149 21.77 -17.59 -12.44
CA GLY A 149 22.35 -16.24 -12.55
C GLY A 149 21.82 -15.42 -13.74
N GLU A 150 21.58 -16.06 -14.89
CA GLU A 150 20.99 -15.39 -16.06
C GLU A 150 19.53 -15.01 -15.82
N ALA A 151 18.75 -15.87 -15.17
CA ALA A 151 17.38 -15.58 -14.79
C ALA A 151 17.31 -14.41 -13.79
N TRP A 152 18.24 -14.34 -12.83
CA TRP A 152 18.37 -13.18 -11.94
C TRP A 152 18.61 -11.87 -12.67
N PHE A 153 19.43 -11.90 -13.73
CA PHE A 153 19.67 -10.72 -14.56
C PHE A 153 18.39 -10.27 -15.30
N SER A 154 17.64 -11.23 -15.86
CA SER A 154 16.34 -10.94 -16.49
C SER A 154 15.33 -10.33 -15.51
N ILE A 155 15.23 -10.89 -14.31
CA ILE A 155 14.36 -10.39 -13.23
C ILE A 155 14.75 -8.96 -12.85
N ALA A 156 16.04 -8.71 -12.62
CA ALA A 156 16.54 -7.39 -12.26
C ALA A 156 16.17 -6.33 -13.32
N ASN A 157 16.36 -6.65 -14.60
CA ASN A 157 16.00 -5.72 -15.69
C ASN A 157 14.50 -5.44 -15.73
N LYS A 158 13.64 -6.46 -15.54
CA LYS A 158 12.19 -6.28 -15.47
C LYS A 158 11.77 -5.42 -14.27
N MET A 159 12.40 -5.61 -13.11
CA MET A 159 12.15 -4.78 -11.93
C MET A 159 12.52 -3.31 -12.15
N LEU A 160 13.63 -3.02 -12.83
CA LEU A 160 14.03 -1.65 -13.16
C LEU A 160 13.03 -0.99 -14.12
N ALA A 161 12.59 -1.72 -15.16
CA ALA A 161 11.57 -1.22 -16.08
C ALA A 161 10.23 -0.96 -15.37
N HIS A 162 9.85 -1.83 -14.43
CA HIS A 162 8.68 -1.66 -13.60
C HIS A 162 8.80 -0.40 -12.71
N ASP A 163 9.95 -0.17 -12.09
CA ASP A 163 10.18 1.03 -11.28
C ASP A 163 10.07 2.31 -12.12
N ALA A 164 10.62 2.32 -13.34
CA ALA A 164 10.48 3.45 -14.26
C ALA A 164 9.01 3.72 -14.61
N TYR A 165 8.25 2.67 -14.94
CA TYR A 165 6.83 2.78 -15.25
C TYR A 165 6.00 3.32 -14.07
N VAL A 166 6.25 2.82 -12.85
CA VAL A 166 5.55 3.30 -11.64
C VAL A 166 5.91 4.76 -11.32
N GLN A 167 7.14 5.19 -11.60
CA GLN A 167 7.55 6.59 -11.43
C GLN A 167 6.85 7.52 -12.43
N GLU A 168 6.70 7.11 -13.69
CA GLU A 168 5.99 7.88 -14.73
C GLU A 168 4.49 8.02 -14.43
N LEU A 169 3.87 6.99 -13.84
CA LEU A 169 2.45 7.02 -13.46
C LEU A 169 2.16 7.85 -12.21
N ARG A 170 3.15 8.10 -11.34
CA ARG A 170 2.95 9.03 -10.22
C ARG A 170 2.80 10.43 -10.81
N PRO A 171 1.64 11.11 -10.62
CA PRO A 171 1.54 12.52 -10.98
C PRO A 171 2.66 13.25 -10.27
N THR A 172 3.49 13.96 -11.04
CA THR A 172 4.53 14.85 -10.52
C THR A 172 3.85 15.73 -9.47
N ARG A 173 4.17 15.54 -8.19
CA ARG A 173 3.80 16.49 -7.15
C ARG A 173 4.49 17.78 -7.57
N VAL A 174 3.76 18.67 -8.24
CA VAL A 174 4.19 20.04 -8.44
C VAL A 174 4.31 20.60 -7.04
N VAL A 175 5.54 20.66 -6.54
CA VAL A 175 5.86 21.42 -5.34
C VAL A 175 5.51 22.86 -5.72
N ALA A 176 4.36 23.33 -5.24
CA ALA A 176 4.01 24.73 -5.32
C ALA A 176 5.13 25.50 -4.61
N GLY A 177 6.02 26.10 -5.39
CA GLY A 177 7.08 26.97 -4.88
C GLY A 177 6.42 28.12 -4.09
N PRO A 178 7.10 28.63 -3.05
CA PRO A 178 6.54 29.68 -2.22
C PRO A 178 6.24 30.89 -3.10
N SER A 179 4.98 31.32 -3.07
CA SER A 179 4.48 32.53 -3.69
C SER A 179 5.38 33.70 -3.30
N GLN A 180 6.22 34.19 -4.21
CA GLN A 180 6.88 35.47 -4.05
C GLN A 180 5.81 36.56 -4.13
N ALA A 181 5.38 37.03 -2.96
CA ALA A 181 4.69 38.29 -2.81
C ALA A 181 5.65 39.41 -3.30
N SER A 182 5.44 39.90 -4.51
CA SER A 182 6.12 41.10 -4.99
C SER A 182 5.42 42.32 -4.39
N ALA A 183 5.86 42.69 -3.19
CA ALA A 183 5.74 44.04 -2.69
C ALA A 183 6.77 44.91 -3.42
N ASN A 184 6.29 45.87 -4.21
CA ASN A 184 6.87 47.19 -4.50
C ASN A 184 6.54 47.60 -5.93
N ASP A 185 5.54 48.48 -6.07
CA ASP A 185 5.74 49.67 -6.88
C ASP A 185 4.98 50.83 -6.24
N CYS A 186 5.77 51.81 -5.78
CA CYS A 186 5.34 52.98 -5.06
C CYS A 186 5.84 54.22 -5.82
N LEU A 187 4.87 54.93 -6.44
CA LEU A 187 4.83 56.40 -6.68
C LEU A 187 5.73 57.00 -7.80
N PRO A 188 5.55 58.27 -8.26
CA PRO A 188 4.60 59.33 -7.82
C PRO A 188 3.85 60.15 -8.92
N GLU A 189 2.90 60.96 -8.43
CA GLU A 189 2.53 62.35 -8.78
C GLU A 189 1.86 62.83 -10.11
N GLN A 190 0.69 63.45 -9.88
CA GLN A 190 0.19 64.76 -10.37
C GLN A 190 -0.25 64.95 -11.83
N ARG A 191 -1.55 65.24 -12.02
CA ARG A 191 -2.02 66.60 -12.38
C ARG A 191 -3.55 66.76 -12.25
N ALA A 192 -3.92 67.94 -11.78
CA ALA A 192 -5.28 68.40 -11.50
C ALA A 192 -6.13 68.68 -12.75
N SER A 193 -7.47 68.56 -12.63
CA SER A 193 -8.44 69.61 -12.99
C SER A 193 -9.91 69.19 -12.78
N LYS A 194 -10.52 69.73 -11.70
CA LYS A 194 -11.73 70.59 -11.68
C LYS A 194 -12.99 70.22 -12.53
N ALA A 195 -14.11 69.92 -11.84
CA ALA A 195 -15.47 70.50 -12.02
C ALA A 195 -16.48 69.74 -11.09
N MET A 196 -17.14 70.36 -10.09
CA MET A 196 -18.41 71.14 -10.14
C MET A 196 -19.60 70.26 -10.61
N LEU A 197 -20.62 69.86 -9.82
CA LEU A 197 -21.76 70.60 -9.22
C LEU A 197 -22.51 69.61 -8.27
N VAL A 198 -22.96 69.98 -7.06
CA VAL A 198 -24.34 70.43 -6.69
C VAL A 198 -25.44 69.49 -7.24
N ARG A 199 -26.22 68.76 -6.43
CA ARG A 199 -27.11 69.21 -5.34
C ARG A 199 -27.56 68.03 -4.47
#